data_AF-A0A434ID85-F1
#
_entry.id   AF-A0A434ID85-F1
#
_cell.length_a   1.000
_cell.length_b   1.000
_cell.length_c   1.000
_cell.angle_alpha   90.00
_cell.angle_beta   90.00
_cell.angle_gamma   90.00
#
_symmetry.space_group_name_H-M   'P 1'
#
loop_
_entity.id
_entity.type
_entity.pdbx_description
1 polymer ?
#
loop_
_entity_poly.entity_id
_entity_poly.type
_entity_poly.pdbx_seq_one_letter_code
_entity_poly.pdbx_strand_id
1 'polypeptide(L)'
;MPVSLQTSLVPFSSDRGACSTKQSIPTRAAFCLNDPRRPATEHRPISNDPFASLQQRFLARCADRLVELKAARERRAVPGSSSGDTLIGIAHSLAGGAGTFGFPDISVRASELETLLIERSDVAHTALDALIAEIERTLK
;
A
#
# COMPACT_ATOMS: atom_id res chain seq x y z
N MET A 1 -57.68 -17.72 17.29
CA MET A 1 -56.51 -18.39 17.89
C MET A 1 -55.26 -17.65 17.43
N PRO A 2 -54.50 -17.02 18.34
CA PRO A 2 -53.39 -16.12 18.02
C PRO A 2 -52.04 -16.87 17.98
N VAL A 3 -51.10 -16.43 17.14
CA VAL A 3 -49.67 -16.67 17.39
C VAL A 3 -48.87 -15.44 16.95
N SER A 4 -48.36 -14.73 17.95
CA SER A 4 -47.35 -13.67 17.85
C SER A 4 -46.02 -14.22 17.36
N LEU A 5 -45.26 -13.44 16.60
CA LEU A 5 -43.79 -13.51 16.67
C LEU A 5 -43.18 -12.12 16.46
N GLN A 6 -42.69 -11.63 17.59
CA GLN A 6 -41.93 -10.44 17.88
C GLN A 6 -40.78 -10.22 16.87
N THR A 7 -40.78 -9.08 16.19
CA THR A 7 -39.57 -8.50 15.59
C THR A 7 -38.76 -7.88 16.72
N SER A 8 -37.68 -8.55 17.12
CA SER A 8 -36.75 -8.02 18.12
C SER A 8 -35.79 -7.02 17.48
N LEU A 9 -35.86 -5.80 18.01
CA LEU A 9 -34.80 -4.80 18.06
C LEU A 9 -33.42 -5.44 18.25
N VAL A 10 -32.45 -5.03 17.44
CA VAL A 10 -31.10 -4.72 17.90
C VAL A 10 -30.70 -3.33 17.37
N PRO A 11 -30.20 -2.44 18.22
CA PRO A 11 -29.89 -1.06 17.85
C PRO A 11 -28.58 -0.97 17.06
N PHE A 12 -28.68 -0.25 15.94
CA PHE A 12 -27.59 0.29 15.15
C PHE A 12 -26.81 1.31 16.01
N SER A 13 -25.67 0.89 16.56
CA SER A 13 -24.75 1.78 17.27
C SER A 13 -23.82 2.44 16.25
N SER A 14 -24.28 3.56 15.68
CA SER A 14 -23.46 4.45 14.86
C SER A 14 -23.01 5.61 15.72
N ASP A 15 -21.98 5.35 16.53
CA ASP A 15 -21.18 6.37 17.17
C ASP A 15 -20.26 7.01 16.11
N ARG A 16 -20.57 8.25 15.75
CA ARG A 16 -19.57 9.32 15.66
C ARG A 16 -20.25 10.65 15.33
N GLY A 17 -20.46 11.43 16.39
CA GLY A 17 -20.59 12.86 16.27
C GLY A 17 -19.28 13.48 15.79
N ALA A 18 -19.38 14.50 14.93
CA ALA A 18 -18.89 15.84 15.21
C ALA A 18 -18.95 16.68 13.93
N CYS A 19 -19.87 17.64 13.96
CA CYS A 19 -19.72 19.01 13.49
C CYS A 19 -18.46 19.31 12.66
N SER A 20 -18.67 19.51 11.36
CA SER A 20 -17.75 20.14 10.42
C SER A 20 -17.17 21.43 11.01
N THR A 21 -15.94 21.33 11.51
CA THR A 21 -15.13 22.47 11.93
C THR A 21 -14.23 22.84 10.76
N LYS A 22 -14.47 24.03 10.24
CA LYS A 22 -13.68 24.71 9.21
C LYS A 22 -12.20 24.56 9.55
N GLN A 23 -11.45 23.86 8.69
CA GLN A 23 -9.98 23.82 8.79
C GLN A 23 -9.44 25.21 8.45
N SER A 24 -9.20 25.99 9.51
CA SER A 24 -8.43 27.22 9.45
C SER A 24 -7.02 26.91 8.95
N ILE A 25 -6.68 27.53 7.83
CA ILE A 25 -5.30 27.65 7.33
C ILE A 25 -4.51 28.43 8.39
N PRO A 26 -3.44 27.89 9.01
CA PRO A 26 -2.53 28.70 9.80
C PRO A 26 -1.65 29.51 8.85
N THR A 27 -2.12 30.72 8.55
CA THR A 27 -1.27 31.81 8.08
C THR A 27 -0.32 32.21 9.20
N ARG A 28 0.98 32.22 8.88
CA ARG A 28 2.09 32.95 9.53
C ARG A 28 2.86 32.24 10.65
N ALA A 29 4.09 31.82 10.31
CA ALA A 29 5.29 32.29 11.00
C ALA A 29 6.50 32.14 10.07
N ALA A 30 7.22 33.25 9.88
CA ALA A 30 8.45 33.32 9.12
C ALA A 30 9.51 32.38 9.73
N PHE A 31 10.10 31.54 8.88
CA PHE A 31 11.24 30.71 9.23
C PHE A 31 12.50 31.60 9.21
N CYS A 32 12.70 32.40 10.26
CA CYS A 32 13.93 33.16 10.46
C CYS A 32 15.03 32.19 10.94
N LEU A 33 15.76 31.57 10.02
CA LEU A 33 17.05 30.94 10.32
C LEU A 33 18.16 31.96 10.06
N ASN A 34 18.58 32.66 11.10
CA ASN A 34 19.92 33.21 11.19
C ASN A 34 20.33 33.22 12.67
N ASP A 35 20.98 32.12 13.10
CA ASP A 35 21.71 32.06 14.36
C ASP A 35 23.20 31.80 14.03
N PRO A 36 24.11 32.76 14.28
CA PRO A 36 25.51 32.65 13.86
C PRO A 36 26.39 31.83 14.82
N ARG A 37 25.85 30.96 15.68
CA ARG A 37 26.66 30.26 16.71
C ARG A 37 26.44 28.74 16.82
N ARG A 38 26.46 28.01 15.71
CA ARG A 38 26.59 26.55 15.76
C ARG A 38 28.01 26.06 15.43
N PRO A 39 28.70 25.35 16.35
CA PRO A 39 30.01 24.79 16.08
C PRO A 39 29.92 23.69 15.01
N ALA A 40 31.00 23.61 14.22
CA ALA A 40 31.16 22.80 13.03
C ALA A 40 30.62 21.37 13.21
N THR A 41 29.63 21.04 12.40
CA THR A 41 29.06 19.69 12.34
C THR A 41 30.11 18.76 11.75
N GLU A 42 30.41 17.70 12.50
CA GLU A 42 31.19 16.56 12.07
C GLU A 42 30.71 16.12 10.68
N HIS A 43 31.61 16.21 9.69
CA HIS A 43 31.34 15.68 8.36
C HIS A 43 31.54 14.15 8.43
N ARG A 44 30.59 13.43 9.04
CA ARG A 44 30.45 12.01 8.72
C ARG A 44 30.20 11.92 7.23
N PRO A 45 30.92 11.09 6.47
CA PRO A 45 30.63 10.89 5.06
C PRO A 45 29.26 10.24 5.00
N ILE A 46 28.22 11.05 4.77
CA ILE A 46 26.91 10.52 4.43
C ILE A 46 27.12 10.01 3.01
N SER A 47 27.46 8.73 2.88
CA SER A 47 27.34 7.99 1.63
C SER A 47 25.85 7.94 1.31
N ASN A 48 25.31 9.07 0.83
CA ASN A 48 23.88 9.32 0.81
C ASN A 48 23.45 9.27 -0.65
N ASP A 49 23.25 8.08 -1.18
CA ASP A 49 22.25 7.98 -2.22
C ASP A 49 20.93 8.45 -1.58
N PRO A 50 20.39 9.63 -1.97
CA PRO A 50 19.19 10.18 -1.34
C PRO A 50 17.99 9.26 -1.52
N PHE A 51 18.04 8.36 -2.51
CA PHE A 51 16.98 7.40 -2.81
C PHE A 51 17.17 6.07 -2.08
N ALA A 52 18.36 5.72 -1.60
CA ALA A 52 18.61 4.45 -0.93
C ALA A 52 17.67 4.26 0.27
N SER A 53 17.44 5.31 1.07
CA SER A 53 16.50 5.24 2.19
C SER A 53 15.04 5.02 1.76
N LEU A 54 14.63 5.55 0.60
CA LEU A 54 13.29 5.37 0.04
C LEU A 54 13.13 3.99 -0.59
N GLN A 55 14.14 3.51 -1.30
CA GLN A 55 14.20 2.15 -1.84
C GLN A 55 14.11 1.12 -0.72
N GLN A 56 14.85 1.28 0.38
CA GLN A 56 14.78 0.38 1.53
C GLN A 56 13.37 0.36 2.16
N ARG A 57 12.70 1.51 2.25
CA ARG A 57 11.29 1.58 2.72
C ARG A 57 10.34 0.89 1.75
N PHE A 58 10.58 1.00 0.45
CA PHE A 58 9.81 0.29 -0.56
C PHE A 58 10.01 -1.23 -0.44
N LEU A 59 11.26 -1.70 -0.29
CA LEU A 59 11.57 -3.12 -0.09
C LEU A 59 10.92 -3.69 1.17
N ALA A 60 10.94 -2.94 2.28
CA ALA A 60 10.22 -3.34 3.49
C ALA A 60 8.71 -3.52 3.23
N ARG A 61 8.10 -2.59 2.48
CA ARG A 61 6.69 -2.74 2.05
C ARG A 61 6.47 -3.90 1.10
N CYS A 62 7.41 -4.18 0.18
CA CYS A 62 7.33 -5.34 -0.69
C CYS A 62 7.35 -6.64 0.12
N ALA A 63 8.15 -6.72 1.19
CA ALA A 63 8.16 -7.88 2.07
C ALA A 63 6.81 -8.08 2.78
N ASP A 64 6.20 -7.00 3.30
CA ASP A 64 4.87 -7.06 3.92
C ASP A 64 3.80 -7.50 2.90
N ARG A 65 3.81 -6.89 1.70
CA ARG A 65 2.88 -7.23 0.62
C ARG A 65 3.11 -8.65 0.07
N LEU A 66 4.33 -9.17 0.10
CA LEU A 66 4.62 -10.54 -0.30
C LEU A 66 3.84 -11.56 0.53
N VAL A 67 3.67 -11.30 1.83
CA VAL A 67 2.86 -12.16 2.72
C VAL A 67 1.39 -12.16 2.26
N GLU A 68 0.85 -10.99 1.93
CA GLU A 68 -0.52 -10.83 1.43
C GLU A 68 -0.72 -11.51 0.07
N LEU A 69 0.22 -11.33 -0.86
CA LEU A 69 0.23 -11.96 -2.19
C LEU A 69 0.23 -13.50 -2.08
N LYS A 70 1.09 -14.05 -1.22
CA LYS A 70 1.14 -15.49 -0.95
C LYS A 70 -0.17 -15.99 -0.34
N ALA A 71 -0.73 -15.25 0.61
CA ALA A 71 -1.99 -15.64 1.23
C ALA A 71 -3.18 -15.57 0.23
N ALA A 72 -3.17 -14.62 -0.70
CA ALA A 72 -4.15 -14.52 -1.78
C ALA A 72 -4.04 -15.69 -2.78
N ARG A 73 -2.80 -16.11 -3.08
CA ARG A 73 -2.49 -17.29 -3.90
C ARG A 73 -3.07 -18.56 -3.29
N GLU A 74 -2.79 -18.82 -2.00
CA GLU A 74 -3.29 -20.01 -1.30
C GLU A 74 -4.82 -20.07 -1.23
N ARG A 75 -5.49 -18.91 -1.13
CA ARG A 75 -6.95 -18.81 -1.10
C ARG A 75 -7.62 -18.88 -2.47
N ARG A 76 -6.84 -18.95 -3.57
CA ARG A 76 -7.34 -18.75 -4.94
C ARG A 76 -8.28 -17.55 -5.03
N ALA A 77 -7.80 -16.37 -4.62
CA ALA A 77 -8.59 -15.16 -4.66
C ALA A 77 -9.19 -14.95 -6.08
N VAL A 78 -10.51 -14.83 -6.15
CA VAL A 78 -11.26 -14.63 -7.39
C VAL A 78 -11.57 -13.14 -7.55
N PRO A 79 -11.42 -12.55 -8.75
CA PRO A 79 -11.82 -11.17 -9.00
C PRO A 79 -13.33 -10.97 -8.74
N GLY A 80 -13.68 -9.79 -8.20
CA GLY A 80 -15.04 -9.47 -7.74
C GLY A 80 -15.35 -9.96 -6.32
N SER A 81 -14.41 -10.65 -5.66
CA SER A 81 -14.42 -10.85 -4.21
C SER A 81 -13.57 -9.76 -3.53
N SER A 82 -13.87 -9.44 -2.27
CA SER A 82 -13.09 -8.49 -1.48
C SER A 82 -11.59 -8.82 -1.45
N SER A 83 -11.21 -10.10 -1.50
CA SER A 83 -9.80 -10.52 -1.61
C SER A 83 -9.20 -10.27 -2.99
N GLY A 84 -9.98 -10.37 -4.06
CA GLY A 84 -9.54 -10.05 -5.43
C GLY A 84 -9.34 -8.55 -5.64
N ASP A 85 -10.27 -7.74 -5.11
CA ASP A 85 -10.15 -6.27 -5.18
C ASP A 85 -8.93 -5.77 -4.39
N THR A 86 -8.66 -6.41 -3.24
CA THR A 86 -7.44 -6.15 -2.47
C THR A 86 -6.19 -6.48 -3.28
N LEU A 87 -6.19 -7.61 -4.00
CA LEU A 87 -5.06 -8.03 -4.84
C LEU A 87 -4.79 -7.05 -5.99
N ILE A 88 -5.85 -6.55 -6.64
CA ILE A 88 -5.76 -5.50 -7.67
C ILE A 88 -5.12 -4.23 -7.08
N GLY A 89 -5.58 -3.79 -5.90
CA GLY A 89 -5.01 -2.61 -5.23
C GLY A 89 -3.53 -2.76 -4.86
N ILE A 90 -3.12 -3.96 -4.44
CA ILE A 90 -1.71 -4.27 -4.15
C ILE A 90 -0.89 -4.21 -5.45
N ALA A 91 -1.36 -4.85 -6.52
CA ALA A 91 -0.69 -4.86 -7.82
C ALA A 91 -0.52 -3.44 -8.37
N HIS A 92 -1.58 -2.62 -8.34
CA HIS A 92 -1.56 -1.22 -8.73
C HIS A 92 -0.50 -0.40 -7.94
N SER A 93 -0.48 -0.56 -6.62
CA SER A 93 0.47 0.13 -5.76
C SER A 93 1.92 -0.30 -6.00
N LEU A 94 2.14 -1.59 -6.27
CA LEU A 94 3.45 -2.12 -6.62
C LEU A 94 3.90 -1.61 -7.99
N ALA A 95 3.02 -1.58 -8.99
CA ALA A 95 3.33 -1.05 -10.32
C ALA A 95 3.83 0.39 -10.25
N GLY A 96 3.09 1.27 -9.57
CA GLY A 96 3.46 2.69 -9.44
C GLY A 96 4.68 2.92 -8.53
N GLY A 97 4.75 2.20 -7.40
CA GLY A 97 5.86 2.32 -6.46
C GLY A 97 7.18 1.83 -7.06
N ALA A 98 7.19 0.61 -7.60
CA ALA A 98 8.37 -0.02 -8.14
C ALA A 98 9.00 0.81 -9.27
N GLY A 99 8.20 1.38 -10.17
CA GLY A 99 8.70 2.24 -11.24
C GLY A 99 9.38 3.50 -10.72
N THR A 100 8.85 4.11 -9.65
CA THR A 100 9.40 5.33 -9.05
C THR A 100 10.70 5.06 -8.29
N PHE A 101 10.82 3.90 -7.64
CA PHE A 101 11.98 3.57 -6.81
C PHE A 101 13.09 2.82 -7.57
N GLY A 102 12.91 2.51 -8.85
CA GLY A 102 13.94 1.91 -9.71
C GLY A 102 13.88 0.38 -9.83
N PHE A 103 12.70 -0.22 -9.66
CA PHE A 103 12.45 -1.65 -9.82
C PHE A 103 11.54 -1.90 -11.04
N PRO A 104 12.03 -1.70 -12.27
CA PRO A 104 11.21 -1.81 -13.48
C PRO A 104 10.60 -3.21 -13.66
N ASP A 105 11.33 -4.26 -13.30
CA ASP A 105 10.85 -5.65 -13.45
C ASP A 105 9.64 -5.94 -12.55
N ILE A 106 9.67 -5.48 -11.28
CA ILE A 106 8.53 -5.57 -10.37
C ILE A 106 7.36 -4.74 -10.91
N SER A 107 7.65 -3.54 -11.43
CA SER A 107 6.63 -2.62 -11.94
C SER A 107 5.84 -3.24 -13.11
N VAL A 108 6.57 -3.77 -14.11
CA VAL A 108 5.98 -4.39 -15.30
C VAL A 108 5.13 -5.60 -14.91
N ARG A 109 5.68 -6.53 -14.11
CA ARG A 109 4.94 -7.72 -13.69
C ARG A 109 3.71 -7.41 -12.85
N ALA A 110 3.78 -6.38 -12.01
CA ALA A 110 2.64 -5.94 -11.21
C ALA A 110 1.54 -5.33 -12.09
N SER A 111 1.91 -4.54 -13.10
CA SER A 111 0.95 -3.98 -14.06
C SER A 111 0.31 -5.05 -14.96
N GLU A 112 1.10 -6.05 -15.38
CA GLU A 112 0.59 -7.24 -16.07
C GLU A 112 -0.42 -8.00 -15.20
N LEU A 113 -0.08 -8.27 -13.93
CA LEU A 113 -0.99 -8.92 -12.98
C LEU A 113 -2.28 -8.12 -12.79
N GLU A 114 -2.19 -6.80 -12.58
CA GLU A 114 -3.35 -5.91 -12.44
C GLU A 114 -4.29 -6.04 -13.65
N THR A 115 -3.73 -5.96 -14.86
CA THR A 115 -4.48 -6.08 -16.11
C THR A 115 -5.14 -7.45 -16.23
N LEU A 116 -4.42 -8.53 -15.94
CA LEU A 116 -4.96 -9.89 -16.03
C LEU A 116 -6.04 -10.16 -14.98
N LEU A 117 -5.95 -9.58 -13.78
CA LEU A 117 -7.02 -9.71 -12.77
C LEU A 117 -8.33 -9.06 -13.23
N ILE A 118 -8.26 -8.00 -14.04
CA ILE A 118 -9.43 -7.30 -14.59
C ILE A 118 -9.96 -8.01 -15.84
N GLU A 119 -9.07 -8.41 -16.75
CA GLU A 119 -9.44 -8.87 -18.09
C GLU A 119 -9.52 -10.39 -18.24
N ARG A 120 -8.61 -11.14 -17.58
CA ARG A 120 -8.38 -12.57 -17.81
C ARG A 120 -7.92 -13.28 -16.53
N SER A 121 -8.88 -13.54 -15.64
CA SER A 121 -8.63 -14.13 -14.32
C SER A 121 -8.06 -15.54 -14.36
N ASP A 122 -8.24 -16.25 -15.48
CA ASP A 122 -7.75 -17.60 -15.74
C ASP A 122 -6.21 -17.68 -15.77
N VAL A 123 -5.55 -16.65 -16.31
CA VAL A 123 -4.08 -16.57 -16.38
C VAL A 123 -3.46 -15.70 -15.29
N ALA A 124 -4.28 -14.95 -14.54
CA ALA A 124 -3.82 -14.07 -13.47
C ALA A 124 -3.04 -14.81 -12.36
N HIS A 125 -3.37 -16.08 -12.09
CA HIS A 125 -2.63 -16.90 -11.11
C HIS A 125 -1.18 -17.15 -11.53
N THR A 126 -0.90 -17.36 -12.81
CA THR A 126 0.47 -17.54 -13.31
C THR A 126 1.26 -16.23 -13.22
N ALA A 127 0.62 -15.10 -13.52
CA ALA A 127 1.24 -13.79 -13.35
C ALA A 127 1.51 -13.45 -11.87
N LEU A 128 0.62 -13.87 -10.96
CA LEU A 128 0.80 -13.72 -9.52
C LEU A 128 2.03 -14.50 -9.04
N ASP A 129 2.19 -15.74 -9.49
CA ASP A 129 3.36 -16.56 -9.17
C ASP A 129 4.66 -15.94 -9.69
N ALA A 130 4.63 -15.37 -10.90
CA ALA A 130 5.78 -14.66 -11.47
C ALA A 130 6.14 -13.38 -10.69
N LEU A 131 5.13 -12.60 -10.25
CA LEU A 131 5.35 -11.41 -9.43
C LEU A 131 5.95 -11.76 -8.06
N ILE A 132 5.44 -12.81 -7.41
CA ILE A 132 5.96 -13.30 -6.13
C ILE A 132 7.44 -13.70 -6.27
N ALA A 133 7.79 -14.47 -7.31
CA ALA A 133 9.15 -14.89 -7.56
C ALA A 133 10.10 -13.71 -7.83
N GLU A 134 9.62 -12.68 -8.54
CA GLU A 134 10.38 -11.45 -8.81
C GLU A 134 10.68 -10.65 -7.53
N ILE A 135 9.67 -10.47 -6.68
CA ILE A 135 9.83 -9.79 -5.39
C ILE A 135 10.78 -10.58 -4.49
N GLU A 136 10.66 -11.91 -4.43
CA GLU A 136 11.58 -12.76 -3.67
C GLU A 136 13.02 -12.70 -4.16
N ARG A 137 13.24 -12.57 -5.47
CA ARG A 137 14.58 -12.39 -6.04
C ARG A 137 15.18 -11.05 -5.63
N THR A 138 14.36 -10.01 -5.59
CA THR A 138 14.80 -8.65 -5.27
C THR A 138 15.10 -8.45 -3.78
N LEU A 139 14.48 -9.25 -2.91
CA LEU A 139 14.67 -9.18 -1.46
C LEU A 139 15.84 -10.06 -0.94
N LYS A 140 16.47 -10.86 -1.79
CA LYS A 140 17.63 -11.70 -1.47
C LYS A 140 18.93 -10.98 -1.78
#